data_AF-Q36648-F1
#
_entry.id   AF-Q36648-F1
#
_cell.length_a   1.000
_cell.length_b   1.000
_cell.length_c   1.000
_cell.angle_alpha   90.00
_cell.angle_beta   90.00
_cell.angle_gamma   90.00
#
_symmetry.space_group_name_H-M   'P 1'
#
loop_
_entity.id
_entity.type
_entity.pdbx_description
1 polymer ?
#
loop_
_entity_poly.entity_id
_entity_poly.type
_entity_poly.pdbx_seq_one_letter_code
_entity_poly.pdbx_strand_id
1 'polypeptide(L)'
;HHAILTGLEQQAVYALVATVWLALVFTGFQGMEYVEAPFTISDGIYGSTFFLATGFHGFHVIIGTLFLIICGIRQYLGNFSP
;
A
#
# COMPACT_ATOMS: atom_id res chain seq x y z
N HIS A 1 6.68 13.72 2.13
CA HIS A 1 5.98 15.00 1.93
C HIS A 1 6.81 16.18 2.43
N HIS A 2 7.01 16.36 3.74
CA HIS A 2 7.84 17.46 4.26
C HIS A 2 9.25 17.52 3.66
N ALA A 3 9.93 16.38 3.52
CA ALA A 3 11.25 16.31 2.88
C ALA A 3 11.25 16.82 1.42
N ILE A 4 10.14 16.70 0.67
CA ILE A 4 10.03 17.24 -0.69
C ILE A 4 9.94 18.77 -0.62
N LEU A 5 9.04 19.29 0.22
CA LEU A 5 8.83 20.73 0.40
C LEU A 5 10.07 21.46 0.95
N THR A 6 10.89 20.79 1.75
CA THR A 6 12.14 21.36 2.28
C THR A 6 13.34 21.12 1.37
N GLY A 7 13.16 20.55 0.18
CA GLY A 7 14.25 20.26 -0.77
C GLY A 7 15.20 19.14 -0.35
N LEU A 8 14.83 18.31 0.63
CA LEU A 8 15.61 17.17 1.12
C LEU A 8 15.28 15.91 0.30
N GLU A 9 15.70 15.91 -0.97
CA GLU A 9 15.31 14.90 -1.97
C GLU A 9 15.66 13.47 -1.57
N GLN A 10 16.87 13.23 -1.02
CA GLN A 10 17.28 11.89 -0.58
C GLN A 10 16.41 11.36 0.56
N GLN A 11 16.06 12.22 1.53
CA GLN A 11 15.17 11.85 2.63
C GLN A 11 13.75 11.57 2.12
N ALA A 12 13.29 12.28 1.09
CA ALA A 12 12.01 12.01 0.45
C ALA A 12 11.99 10.61 -0.20
N VAL A 13 13.06 10.22 -0.90
CA VAL A 13 13.19 8.87 -1.47
C VAL A 13 13.18 7.81 -0.36
N TYR A 14 13.97 7.97 0.70
CA TYR A 14 14.00 7.01 1.81
C TYR A 14 12.63 6.84 2.48
N ALA A 15 11.92 7.94 2.72
CA ALA A 15 10.57 7.90 3.29
C ALA A 15 9.55 7.22 2.36
N LEU A 16 9.64 7.44 1.04
CA LEU A 16 8.79 6.79 0.05
C LEU A 16 9.06 5.28 0.00
N VAL A 17 10.33 4.87 -0.02
CA VAL A 17 10.71 3.44 0.00
C VAL A 17 10.22 2.77 1.29
N ALA A 18 10.38 3.41 2.44
CA ALA A 18 9.87 2.88 3.71
C ALA A 18 8.34 2.70 3.68
N THR A 19 7.60 3.66 3.12
CA THR A 19 6.14 3.57 2.99
C THR A 19 5.72 2.42 2.06
N VAL A 20 6.39 2.27 0.91
CA VAL A 20 6.14 1.16 -0.01
C VAL A 20 6.42 -0.19 0.67
N TRP A 21 7.51 -0.27 1.43
CA TRP A 21 7.85 -1.50 2.17
C TRP A 21 6.78 -1.87 3.19
N LEU A 22 6.30 -0.91 3.98
CA LEU A 22 5.20 -1.12 4.93
C LEU A 22 3.91 -1.56 4.21
N ALA A 23 3.60 -1.00 3.05
CA ALA A 23 2.43 -1.39 2.27
C ALA A 23 2.53 -2.84 1.75
N LEU A 24 3.71 -3.27 1.30
CA LEU A 24 3.95 -4.67 0.90
C LEU A 24 3.80 -5.64 2.08
N VAL A 25 4.35 -5.27 3.25
CA VAL A 25 4.19 -6.05 4.48
C VAL A 25 2.70 -6.16 4.84
N PHE A 26 1.95 -5.05 4.83
CA PHE A 26 0.51 -5.04 5.08
C PHE A 26 -0.24 -5.96 4.11
N THR A 27 0.00 -5.87 2.80
CA THR A 27 -0.65 -6.74 1.81
C THR A 27 -0.28 -8.21 2.00
N GLY A 28 0.97 -8.51 2.39
CA GLY A 28 1.40 -9.87 2.72
C GLY A 28 0.63 -10.44 3.91
N PHE A 29 0.52 -9.69 5.01
CA PHE A 29 -0.27 -10.10 6.18
C PHE A 29 -1.76 -10.22 5.86
N GLN A 30 -2.32 -9.33 5.03
CA GLN A 30 -3.71 -9.43 4.56
C GLN A 30 -3.93 -10.72 3.75
N GLY A 31 -2.95 -11.13 2.95
CA GLY A 31 -2.96 -12.41 2.24
C GLY A 31 -2.90 -13.61 3.18
N MET A 32 -2.07 -13.55 4.22
CA MET A 32 -2.03 -14.61 5.25
C MET A 32 -3.36 -14.71 6.00
N GLU A 33 -3.97 -13.58 6.37
CA GLU A 33 -5.31 -13.56 6.99
C GLU A 33 -6.35 -14.30 6.12
N TYR A 34 -6.33 -14.10 4.80
CA TYR A 34 -7.26 -14.79 3.90
C TYR A 34 -7.03 -16.29 3.77
N VAL A 35 -5.78 -16.75 3.91
CA VAL A 35 -5.44 -18.18 3.86
C VAL A 35 -5.76 -18.87 5.19
N GLU A 36 -5.53 -18.18 6.31
CA GLU A 36 -5.74 -18.73 7.66
C GLU A 36 -7.18 -18.56 8.17
N ALA A 37 -8.01 -17.74 7.50
CA ALA A 37 -9.40 -17.52 7.88
C ALA A 37 -10.19 -18.86 7.96
N PRO A 38 -10.88 -19.15 9.07
CA PRO A 38 -11.65 -20.38 9.23
C PRO A 38 -13.00 -20.36 8.50
N PHE A 39 -13.24 -19.35 7.66
CA PHE A 39 -14.45 -19.14 6.90
C PHE A 39 -14.11 -18.62 5.50
N THR A 40 -15.05 -18.78 4.58
CA THR A 40 -14.93 -18.44 3.16
C THR A 40 -15.92 -17.35 2.76
N ILE A 41 -15.77 -16.82 1.54
CA ILE A 41 -16.70 -15.85 0.98
C ILE A 41 -18.14 -16.38 0.87
N SER A 42 -18.31 -17.70 0.79
CA SER A 42 -19.62 -18.36 0.74
C SER A 42 -20.28 -18.55 2.11
N ASP A 43 -19.61 -18.22 3.22
CA ASP A 43 -20.12 -18.45 4.58
C ASP A 43 -21.06 -17.34 5.06
N GLY A 44 -22.20 -17.25 4.38
CA GLY A 44 -23.32 -16.38 4.73
C GLY A 44 -22.99 -14.88 4.68
N ILE A 45 -23.76 -14.09 5.42
CA ILE A 45 -23.65 -12.63 5.36
C ILE A 45 -22.33 -12.11 5.95
N TYR A 46 -21.78 -12.82 6.94
CA TYR A 46 -20.51 -12.45 7.57
C TYR A 46 -19.34 -12.64 6.60
N GLY A 47 -19.16 -13.85 6.06
CA GLY A 47 -18.07 -14.15 5.13
C GLY A 47 -18.13 -13.28 3.88
N SER A 48 -19.31 -13.19 3.25
CA SER A 48 -19.49 -12.36 2.05
C SER A 48 -19.19 -10.86 2.29
N THR A 49 -19.69 -10.28 3.39
CA THR A 49 -19.44 -8.86 3.71
C THR A 49 -17.98 -8.61 4.09
N PHE A 50 -17.37 -9.51 4.85
CA PHE A 50 -15.96 -9.44 5.24
C PHE A 50 -15.07 -9.39 3.99
N PHE A 51 -15.09 -10.44 3.17
CA PHE A 51 -14.20 -10.56 2.00
C PHE A 51 -14.46 -9.49 0.94
N LEU A 52 -15.70 -9.01 0.79
CA LEU A 52 -16.01 -7.89 -0.10
C LEU A 52 -15.37 -6.58 0.39
N ALA A 53 -15.60 -6.22 1.65
CA ALA A 53 -15.11 -4.96 2.21
C ALA A 53 -13.58 -4.94 2.30
N THR A 54 -12.98 -5.98 2.87
CA THR A 54 -11.53 -6.10 3.00
C THR A 54 -10.86 -6.32 1.65
N GLY A 55 -11.51 -7.03 0.71
CA GLY A 55 -11.01 -7.24 -0.64
C GLY A 55 -10.97 -5.95 -1.45
N PHE A 56 -12.03 -5.15 -1.39
CA PHE A 56 -12.05 -3.84 -2.03
C PHE A 56 -11.02 -2.90 -1.42
N HIS A 57 -10.90 -2.86 -0.10
CA HIS A 57 -9.84 -2.10 0.57
C HIS A 57 -8.44 -2.57 0.13
N GLY A 58 -8.17 -3.88 0.11
CA GLY A 58 -6.90 -4.45 -0.34
C GLY A 58 -6.56 -4.05 -1.78
N PHE A 59 -7.55 -4.05 -2.67
CA PHE A 59 -7.40 -3.53 -4.03
C PHE A 59 -6.98 -2.05 -4.05
N HIS A 60 -7.61 -1.19 -3.23
CA HIS A 60 -7.23 0.21 -3.10
C HIS A 60 -5.79 0.38 -2.62
N VAL A 61 -5.37 -0.45 -1.65
CA VAL A 61 -4.00 -0.44 -1.12
C VAL A 61 -2.99 -0.85 -2.20
N ILE A 62 -3.29 -1.85 -3.04
CA ILE A 62 -2.40 -2.26 -4.14
C ILE A 62 -2.22 -1.13 -5.15
N ILE A 63 -3.31 -0.49 -5.59
CA ILE A 63 -3.24 0.66 -6.50
C ILE A 63 -2.46 1.81 -5.87
N GLY A 64 -2.73 2.12 -4.60
CA GLY A 64 -1.99 3.15 -3.86
C GLY A 64 -0.49 2.85 -3.74
N THR A 65 -0.13 1.58 -3.56
CA THR A 65 1.27 1.13 -3.49
C THR A 65 1.96 1.33 -4.85
N LEU A 66 1.31 0.94 -5.95
CA LEU A 66 1.83 1.19 -7.30
C LEU A 66 2.01 2.69 -7.57
N PHE A 67 1.04 3.52 -7.15
CA PHE A 67 1.13 4.96 -7.26
C PHE A 67 2.35 5.51 -6.50
N LEU A 68 2.57 5.06 -5.26
CA LEU A 68 3.73 5.45 -4.45
C LEU A 68 5.06 4.98 -5.04
N ILE A 69 5.10 3.79 -5.65
CA ILE A 69 6.29 3.31 -6.37
C ILE A 69 6.63 4.25 -7.52
N ILE A 70 5.65 4.62 -8.35
CA ILE A 70 5.86 5.56 -9.46
C ILE A 70 6.30 6.93 -8.93
N CYS A 71 5.70 7.43 -7.85
CA CYS A 71 6.17 8.65 -7.18
C CYS A 71 7.61 8.52 -6.67
N GLY A 72 7.97 7.40 -6.06
CA GLY A 72 9.34 7.12 -5.60
C GLY A 72 10.36 7.15 -6.75
N ILE A 73 10.05 6.49 -7.87
CA ILE A 73 10.89 6.51 -9.08
C ILE A 73 11.03 7.95 -9.60
N ARG A 74 9.93 8.70 -9.69
CA ARG A 74 9.96 10.10 -10.13
C ARG A 74 10.78 10.98 -9.21
N GLN A 75 10.68 10.81 -7.89
CA GLN A 75 11.50 11.55 -6.92
C GLN A 75 12.98 11.21 -7.08
N TYR A 76 13.32 9.93 -7.28
CA TYR A 76 14.70 9.50 -7.49
C TYR A 76 15.31 10.07 -8.78
N LEU A 77 14.50 10.24 -9.84
CA LEU A 77 14.91 10.87 -11.09
C LEU A 77 14.93 12.41 -11.02
N GLY A 78 14.58 13.03 -9.89
CA GLY A 78 14.54 14.50 -9.74
C GLY A 78 13.34 15.17 -10.42
N ASN A 79 12.27 14.43 -10.72
CA ASN A 79 11.09 14.95 -11.43
C ASN A 79 10.09 15.71 -10.52
N PHE A 80 10.42 15.90 -9.25
CA PHE A 80 9.62 16.66 -8.29
C PHE A 80 10.46 17.83 -7.77
N SER A 81 9.93 19.03 -7.91
CA SER A 81 10.45 20.24 -7.28
C SER A 81 9.75 20.47 -5.93
N PRO A 82 10.37 21.22 -5.01
CA PRO A 82 9.68 21.85 -3.89
C PRO A 82 8.45 22.66 -4.34
#